data_AF-A0A2P6QG77-F1
#
_entry.id   AF-A0A2P6QG77-F1
#
_cell.length_a   1.000
_cell.length_b   1.000
_cell.length_c   1.000
_cell.angle_alpha   90.00
_cell.angle_beta   90.00
_cell.angle_gamma   90.00
#
_symmetry.space_group_name_H-M   'P 1'
#
loop_
_entity.id
_entity.type
_entity.pdbx_description
1 polymer ?
#
loop_
_entity_poly.entity_id
_entity_poly.type
_entity_poly.pdbx_seq_one_letter_code
_entity_poly.pdbx_strand_id
1 'polypeptide(L)'
;MNKRRLVRLKEKYFKENGGLTLQQHLASHGGSVETEKIFTAEELHQKATNNYHVDEILGEGGYAVVYKGILHDKSVVAIKKPNIGAPTHSDQFVNEFIVLSQINHRNVVKPMF
;
A
#
# COMPACT_ATOMS: atom_id res chain seq x y z
N MET A 1 5.59 -17.89 -18.34
CA MET A 1 5.93 -16.45 -18.24
C MET A 1 7.43 -16.32 -17.95
N ASN A 2 8.18 -15.50 -18.68
CA ASN A 2 9.65 -15.46 -18.63
C ASN A 2 10.13 -14.56 -17.46
N LYS A 3 10.96 -15.06 -16.52
CA LYS A 3 11.34 -14.35 -15.27
C LYS A 3 11.81 -12.91 -15.50
N ARG A 4 12.60 -12.68 -16.55
CA ARG A 4 13.11 -11.34 -16.93
C ARG A 4 12.00 -10.34 -17.24
N ARG A 5 10.90 -10.79 -17.85
CA ARG A 5 9.74 -9.93 -18.17
C ARG A 5 9.01 -9.50 -16.92
N LEU A 6 8.89 -10.39 -15.93
CA LEU A 6 8.23 -10.07 -14.66
C LEU A 6 9.03 -9.03 -13.86
N VAL A 7 10.35 -9.15 -13.80
CA VAL A 7 11.21 -8.16 -13.12
C VAL A 7 11.05 -6.77 -13.74
N ARG A 8 11.15 -6.67 -15.07
CA ARG A 8 10.93 -5.40 -15.78
C ARG A 8 9.55 -4.80 -15.53
N LEU A 9 8.52 -5.64 -15.44
CA LEU A 9 7.16 -5.19 -15.17
C LEU A 9 7.01 -4.68 -13.73
N LYS A 10 7.61 -5.37 -12.75
CA LYS A 10 7.65 -4.90 -11.35
C LYS A 10 8.39 -3.56 -11.23
N GLU A 11 9.54 -3.42 -11.88
CA GLU A 11 10.28 -2.14 -11.89
C GLU A 11 9.49 -1.02 -12.56
N LYS A 12 8.80 -1.32 -13.67
CA LYS A 12 7.92 -0.36 -14.34
C LYS A 12 6.83 0.13 -13.38
N TYR A 13 6.07 -0.78 -12.78
CA TYR A 13 5.01 -0.40 -11.84
C TYR A 13 5.55 0.28 -10.58
N PHE A 14 6.72 -0.10 -10.10
CA PHE A 14 7.36 0.57 -8.97
C PHE A 14 7.59 2.07 -9.28
N LYS A 15 8.06 2.39 -10.49
CA LYS A 15 8.27 3.78 -10.92
C LYS A 15 6.96 4.52 -11.17
N GLU A 16 6.03 3.90 -11.89
CA GLU A 16 4.72 4.51 -12.24
C GLU A 16 3.83 4.73 -11.00
N ASN A 17 4.01 3.92 -9.96
CA ASN A 17 3.19 4.00 -8.74
C ASN A 17 3.81 4.90 -7.64
N GLY A 18 4.73 5.80 -7.99
CA GLY A 18 5.34 6.74 -7.04
C GLY A 18 6.36 6.11 -6.08
N GLY A 19 6.86 4.91 -6.37
CA GLY A 19 7.82 4.20 -5.51
C GLY A 19 9.15 4.93 -5.33
N LEU A 20 9.57 5.75 -6.30
CA LEU A 20 10.76 6.59 -6.17
C LEU A 20 10.55 7.73 -5.16
N THR A 21 9.39 8.40 -5.20
CA THR A 21 9.01 9.44 -4.23
C THR A 21 8.98 8.88 -2.82
N LEU A 22 8.41 7.67 -2.68
CA LEU A 22 8.37 6.95 -1.41
C LEU A 22 9.77 6.63 -0.89
N GLN A 23 10.67 6.11 -1.74
CA GLN A 23 12.07 5.85 -1.37
C GLN A 23 12.81 7.11 -0.92
N GLN A 24 12.62 8.23 -1.61
CA GLN A 24 13.24 9.50 -1.23
C GLN A 24 12.74 9.98 0.14
N HIS A 25 11.44 9.84 0.42
CA HIS A 25 10.87 10.20 1.71
C HIS A 25 11.42 9.32 2.85
N LEU A 26 11.52 8.01 2.62
CA LEU A 26 12.11 7.07 3.56
C LEU A 26 13.58 7.38 3.86
N ALA A 27 14.33 7.78 2.83
CA ALA A 27 15.74 8.16 2.97
C ALA A 27 15.95 9.48 3.72
N SER A 28 15.05 10.45 3.55
CA SER A 28 15.20 11.79 4.14
C SER A 28 14.83 11.87 5.63
N HIS A 29 13.94 11.00 6.11
CA HIS A 29 13.48 10.99 7.51
C HIS A 29 14.31 10.10 8.44
N GLY A 30 15.50 9.63 8.00
CA GLY A 30 16.48 8.96 8.88
C GLY A 30 15.96 7.70 9.59
N GLY A 31 14.92 7.04 9.07
CA GLY A 31 14.28 5.87 9.71
C GLY A 31 13.37 6.21 10.90
N SER A 32 13.02 7.49 11.11
CA SER A 32 12.13 7.96 12.20
C SER A 32 10.64 7.95 11.86
N VAL A 33 10.27 7.83 10.59
CA VAL A 33 8.93 7.31 10.27
C VAL A 33 8.96 5.87 10.75
N GLU A 34 8.13 5.53 11.73
CA GLU A 34 7.93 4.14 12.14
C GLU A 34 7.35 3.37 10.96
N THR A 35 8.21 2.99 10.02
CA THR A 35 7.92 2.06 8.94
C THR A 35 7.91 0.68 9.57
N GLU A 36 6.80 0.35 10.22
CA GLU A 36 6.71 -0.83 11.09
C GLU A 36 6.87 -2.15 10.32
N LYS A 37 6.65 -2.17 9.00
CA LYS A 37 6.76 -3.40 8.19
C LYS A 37 6.91 -3.06 6.70
N ILE A 38 7.20 -4.02 5.83
CA ILE A 38 6.96 -3.91 4.38
C ILE A 38 6.28 -5.22 4.00
N PHE A 39 5.06 -5.16 3.48
CA PHE A 39 4.34 -6.37 3.07
C PHE A 39 4.61 -6.74 1.60
N THR A 40 4.79 -8.03 1.36
CA THR A 40 4.79 -8.58 0.02
C THR A 40 3.37 -8.66 -0.53
N ALA A 41 3.24 -8.54 -1.86
CA ALA A 41 1.95 -8.71 -2.51
C ALA A 41 1.30 -10.07 -2.20
N GLU A 42 2.09 -11.13 -1.99
CA GLU A 42 1.58 -12.47 -1.66
C GLU A 42 0.96 -12.53 -0.26
N GLU A 43 1.58 -11.88 0.73
CA GLU A 43 1.05 -11.79 2.09
C GLU A 43 -0.31 -11.09 2.11
N LEU A 44 -0.44 -9.98 1.39
CA LEU A 44 -1.70 -9.24 1.32
C LEU A 44 -2.77 -9.96 0.48
N HIS A 45 -2.36 -10.54 -0.65
CA HIS A 45 -3.29 -11.09 -1.64
C HIS A 45 -3.99 -12.36 -1.15
N GLN A 46 -3.24 -13.42 -0.86
CA GLN A 46 -3.86 -14.71 -0.53
C GLN A 46 -4.15 -14.83 0.96
N LYS A 47 -3.23 -14.36 1.80
CA LYS A 47 -3.25 -14.69 3.23
C LYS A 47 -4.08 -13.70 4.03
N ALA A 48 -4.06 -12.42 3.63
CA ALA A 48 -4.81 -11.39 4.35
C ALA A 48 -6.23 -11.15 3.82
N THR A 49 -6.43 -11.10 2.50
CA THR A 49 -7.69 -10.58 1.89
C THR A 49 -8.54 -11.62 1.16
N ASN A 50 -8.21 -12.91 1.25
CA ASN A 50 -8.86 -13.97 0.48
C ASN A 50 -8.95 -13.63 -1.03
N ASN A 51 -7.83 -13.19 -1.62
CA ASN A 51 -7.73 -12.69 -2.99
C ASN A 51 -8.53 -11.41 -3.29
N TYR A 52 -8.58 -10.46 -2.35
CA TYR A 52 -9.40 -9.24 -2.44
C TYR A 52 -10.88 -9.56 -2.73
N HIS A 53 -11.45 -10.52 -2.00
CA HIS A 53 -12.84 -10.93 -2.17
C HIS A 53 -13.80 -9.77 -1.88
N VAL A 54 -14.93 -9.71 -2.59
CA VAL A 54 -15.93 -8.65 -2.43
C VAL A 54 -16.50 -8.59 -1.01
N ASP A 55 -16.61 -9.74 -0.34
CA ASP A 55 -17.11 -9.84 1.03
C ASP A 55 -16.17 -9.21 2.06
N GLU A 56 -14.90 -9.00 1.70
CA GLU A 56 -13.94 -8.31 2.55
C GLU A 56 -13.92 -6.79 2.31
N ILE A 57 -14.78 -6.24 1.45
CA ILE A 57 -14.82 -4.79 1.21
C ILE A 57 -15.40 -4.08 2.44
N LEU A 58 -14.63 -3.15 2.99
CA LEU A 58 -15.06 -2.23 4.05
C LEU A 58 -15.63 -0.93 3.47
N GLY A 59 -15.21 -0.55 2.28
CA GLY A 59 -15.72 0.62 1.58
C GLY A 59 -15.10 0.78 0.20
N GLU A 60 -15.86 1.37 -0.71
CA GLU A 60 -15.43 1.69 -2.07
C GLU A 60 -15.62 3.18 -2.31
N GLY A 61 -14.56 3.84 -2.76
CA GLY A 61 -14.59 5.22 -3.21
C GLY A 61 -14.16 5.33 -4.67
N GLY A 62 -14.23 6.54 -5.24
CA GLY A 62 -13.90 6.76 -6.65
C GLY A 62 -12.49 6.36 -7.07
N TYR A 63 -11.53 6.33 -6.13
CA TYR A 63 -10.11 6.15 -6.43
C TYR A 63 -9.51 4.86 -5.84
N ALA A 64 -10.19 4.23 -4.88
CA ALA A 64 -9.67 3.06 -4.19
C ALA A 64 -10.79 2.25 -3.55
N VAL A 65 -10.51 0.96 -3.35
CA VAL A 65 -11.31 0.06 -2.53
C VAL A 65 -10.53 -0.26 -1.27
N VAL A 66 -11.22 -0.24 -0.13
CA VAL A 66 -10.67 -0.61 1.18
C VAL A 66 -11.19 -1.99 1.53
N TYR A 67 -10.27 -2.91 1.76
CA TYR A 67 -10.56 -4.28 2.16
C TYR A 67 -10.20 -4.49 3.63
N LYS A 68 -10.93 -5.37 4.31
CA LYS A 68 -10.52 -5.98 5.56
C LYS A 68 -9.46 -7.04 5.25
N GLY A 69 -8.42 -7.08 6.06
CA GLY A 69 -7.37 -8.09 6.00
C GLY A 69 -7.09 -8.69 7.36
N ILE A 70 -6.68 -9.96 7.39
CA ILE A 70 -6.20 -10.64 8.59
C ILE A 70 -4.76 -11.10 8.35
N LEU A 71 -3.79 -10.46 9.02
CA LEU A 71 -2.38 -10.82 8.90
C LEU A 71 -2.07 -12.16 9.59
N HIS A 72 -0.87 -12.73 9.36
CA HIS A 72 -0.46 -14.00 9.98
C HIS A 72 -0.46 -13.99 11.51
N ASP A 73 -0.15 -12.84 12.10
CA ASP A 73 -0.20 -12.63 13.55
C ASP A 73 -1.63 -12.43 14.08
N LYS A 74 -2.64 -12.59 13.21
CA LYS A 74 -4.07 -12.42 13.44
C LYS A 74 -4.50 -10.96 13.64
N SER A 75 -3.62 -10.00 13.36
CA SER A 75 -3.98 -8.59 13.35
C SER A 75 -5.00 -8.30 12.25
N VAL A 76 -6.07 -7.61 12.61
CA VAL A 76 -7.07 -7.13 11.65
C VAL A 76 -6.63 -5.77 11.12
N VAL A 77 -6.53 -5.64 9.81
CA VAL A 77 -6.04 -4.43 9.13
C VAL A 77 -7.01 -3.97 8.04
N ALA A 78 -6.93 -2.70 7.69
CA ALA A 78 -7.57 -2.14 6.50
C ALA A 78 -6.53 -2.01 5.38
N ILE A 79 -6.79 -2.62 4.23
CA ILE A 79 -5.90 -2.62 3.07
C ILE A 79 -6.54 -1.76 1.97
N LYS A 80 -5.96 -0.57 1.74
CA LYS A 80 -6.38 0.33 0.68
C LYS A 80 -5.71 -0.06 -0.63
N LYS A 81 -6.50 -0.39 -1.64
CA LYS A 81 -6.03 -0.76 -2.98
C LYS A 81 -6.52 0.26 -4.00
N PRO A 82 -5.63 0.97 -4.71
CA PRO A 82 -6.04 1.92 -5.74
C PRO A 82 -6.70 1.20 -6.93
N ASN A 83 -7.65 1.87 -7.56
CA ASN A 83 -8.33 1.35 -8.74
C ASN A 83 -7.36 1.26 -9.94
N ILE A 84 -7.37 0.13 -10.64
CA ILE A 84 -6.50 -0.11 -11.79
C ILE A 84 -7.01 0.73 -12.97
N GLY A 85 -6.26 1.75 -13.42
CA GLY A 85 -6.59 2.44 -14.67
C GLY A 85 -6.25 3.92 -14.79
N ALA A 86 -5.85 4.60 -13.71
CA ALA A 86 -5.58 6.05 -13.76
C ALA A 86 -4.20 6.39 -13.14
N PRO A 87 -3.18 6.65 -13.99
CA PRO A 87 -1.82 7.00 -13.57
C PRO A 87 -1.73 8.22 -12.66
N THR A 88 -2.72 9.12 -12.70
CA THR A 88 -2.79 10.33 -11.88
C THR A 88 -3.08 10.06 -10.41
N HIS A 89 -3.50 8.84 -10.03
CA HIS A 89 -3.85 8.52 -8.64
C HIS A 89 -2.73 7.88 -7.84
N SER A 90 -1.64 7.43 -8.48
CA SER A 90 -0.51 6.85 -7.76
C SER A 90 0.23 7.90 -6.92
N ASP A 91 0.45 9.09 -7.48
CA ASP A 91 1.07 10.21 -6.74
C ASP A 91 0.18 10.67 -5.59
N GLN A 92 -1.14 10.69 -5.78
CA GLN A 92 -2.10 11.00 -4.71
C GLN A 92 -2.05 9.97 -3.58
N PHE A 93 -1.96 8.68 -3.93
CA PHE A 93 -1.83 7.60 -2.96
C PHE A 93 -0.54 7.72 -2.14
N VAL A 94 0.60 7.97 -2.79
CA VAL A 94 1.89 8.17 -2.11
C VAL A 94 1.89 9.43 -1.26
N ASN A 95 1.28 10.52 -1.72
CA ASN A 95 1.21 11.76 -0.97
C ASN A 95 0.31 11.64 0.28
N GLU A 96 -0.86 11.00 0.16
CA GLU A 96 -1.73 10.70 1.31
C GLU A 96 -0.96 9.90 2.36
N PHE A 97 -0.21 8.88 1.92
CA PHE A 97 0.63 8.08 2.79
C PHE A 97 1.68 8.93 3.52
N ILE A 98 2.44 9.74 2.79
CA ILE A 98 3.50 10.60 3.35
C ILE A 98 2.93 11.54 4.42
N VAL A 99 1.81 12.19 4.13
CA VAL A 99 1.16 13.11 5.09
C VAL A 99 0.69 12.37 6.34
N LEU A 100 0.02 11.23 6.18
CA LEU A 100 -0.46 10.43 7.32
C LEU A 100 0.69 9.89 8.17
N SER A 101 1.81 9.51 7.56
CA SER A 101 2.98 8.99 8.29
C SER A 101 3.67 10.02 9.19
N GLN A 102 3.44 11.31 8.96
CA GLN A 102 3.98 12.40 9.77
C GLN A 102 3.08 12.77 10.96
N ILE A 103 1.84 12.25 11.00
CA ILE A 103 0.85 12.61 12.01
C ILE A 103 0.75 11.49 13.05
N ASN A 104 1.37 11.69 14.20
CA ASN A 104 1.21 10.81 15.36
C ASN A 104 0.17 11.38 16.33
N HIS A 105 -1.10 11.03 16.15
CA HIS A 105 -2.20 11.51 17.00
C HIS A 105 -3.22 10.41 17.25
N ARG A 106 -3.74 10.32 18.49
CA ARG A 106 -4.67 9.26 18.94
C ARG A 106 -5.97 9.12 18.12
N ASN A 107 -6.35 10.17 17.39
CA ASN A 107 -7.55 10.22 16.56
C ASN A 107 -7.25 10.14 15.06
N VAL A 108 -5.99 9.87 14.68
CA VAL A 108 -5.56 9.72 13.29
C VAL A 108 -5.06 8.29 13.12
N VAL A 109 -5.50 7.66 12.03
CA VAL A 109 -5.11 6.29 11.71
C VAL A 109 -3.64 6.30 11.32
N LYS A 110 -2.84 5.45 11.97
CA LYS A 110 -1.44 5.25 11.64
C LYS A 110 -1.32 4.34 10.41
N PRO A 111 -0.65 4.78 9.33
CA PRO A 111 -0.45 3.93 8.16
C PRO A 111 0.65 2.89 8.42
N MET A 112 0.53 1.71 7.79
CA MET A 112 1.55 0.65 7.82
C MET A 112 2.02 0.35 6.40
N PHE A 113 3.29 -0.08 6.26
CA PHE A 113 3.95 -0.47 5.01
C PHE A 113 3.98 -1.98 4.83
#